data_AF-A0A8H4XE37-F1
#
_entry.id   AF-A0A8H4XE37-F1
#
_cell.length_a   1.000
_cell.length_b   1.000
_cell.length_c   1.000
_cell.angle_alpha   90.00
_cell.angle_beta   90.00
_cell.angle_gamma   90.00
#
_symmetry.space_group_name_H-M   'P 1'
#
loop_
_entity.id
_entity.type
_entity.pdbx_description
1 polymer ?
#
loop_
_entity_poly.entity_id
_entity_poly.type
_entity_poly.pdbx_seq_one_letter_code
_entity_poly.pdbx_strand_id
1 'polypeptide(L)'
;MLTIADPNYSPRGGYLFESNIPNDTMINGASWSCRPLDNIVAMVSHLNQEKARSHMVEQWLEKEHKFAQKGYLPHIAMKLGQFVNISILVREISNPTPKDMFENDYPEWTETF
;
A
#
# COMPACT_ATOMS: atom_id res chain seq x y z
N MET A 1 6.13 18.04 -4.51
CA MET A 1 7.02 16.98 -3.98
C MET A 1 6.24 15.68 -3.95
N LEU A 2 6.83 14.57 -4.42
CA LEU A 2 6.24 13.24 -4.33
C LEU A 2 6.85 12.52 -3.12
N THR A 3 6.00 12.00 -2.24
CA THR A 3 6.40 11.14 -1.12
C THR A 3 5.72 9.78 -1.28
N ILE A 4 6.47 8.70 -1.12
CA ILE A 4 5.94 7.33 -1.16
C ILE A 4 6.15 6.71 0.22
N ALA A 5 5.11 6.11 0.78
CA ALA A 5 5.14 5.49 2.10
C ALA A 5 4.27 4.24 2.16
N ASP A 6 4.65 3.28 3.01
CA ASP A 6 3.75 2.26 3.53
C ASP A 6 3.16 2.78 4.85
N PRO A 7 1.84 3.02 4.92
CA PRO A 7 1.20 3.61 6.09
C PRO A 7 1.29 2.73 7.33
N ASN A 8 1.49 1.43 7.16
CA ASN A 8 1.52 0.48 8.26
C ASN A 8 2.96 0.10 8.67
N TYR A 9 3.99 0.76 8.08
CA TYR A 9 5.39 0.41 8.33
C TYR A 9 5.73 0.42 9.82
N SER A 10 6.25 -0.70 10.32
CA SER A 10 6.73 -0.84 11.68
C SER A 10 8.22 -1.19 11.68
N PRO A 11 9.08 -0.37 12.31
CA PRO A 11 10.53 -0.63 12.33
C PRO A 11 10.89 -1.88 13.13
N ARG A 12 10.02 -2.35 14.04
CA ARG A 12 10.21 -3.60 14.79
C ARG A 12 10.00 -4.84 13.92
N GLY A 13 9.25 -4.69 12.82
CA GLY A 13 8.76 -5.79 12.00
C GLY A 13 9.56 -6.07 10.74
N GLY A 14 10.06 -5.01 10.09
CA GLY A 14 10.61 -5.13 8.74
C GLY A 14 9.54 -5.51 7.70
N TYR A 15 9.99 -5.75 6.47
CA TYR A 15 9.15 -6.25 5.37
C TYR A 15 9.48 -7.72 5.10
N LEU A 16 8.46 -8.52 4.85
CA LEU A 16 8.66 -9.82 4.21
C LEU A 16 8.90 -9.57 2.70
N PHE A 17 10.12 -9.75 2.24
CA PHE A 17 10.40 -9.80 0.81
C PHE A 17 10.21 -11.24 0.33
N GLU A 18 9.01 -11.55 -0.14
CA GLU A 18 8.77 -12.79 -0.87
C GLU A 18 9.32 -12.59 -2.29
N SER A 19 10.52 -13.10 -2.52
CA SER A 19 11.13 -13.06 -3.84
C SER A 19 10.47 -14.11 -4.73
N ASN A 20 10.28 -13.83 -6.02
CA ASN A 20 9.81 -14.82 -7.01
C ASN A 20 10.79 -16.00 -7.20
N ILE A 21 11.94 -15.98 -6.53
CA ILE A 21 12.89 -17.09 -6.45
C ILE A 21 12.61 -17.80 -5.13
N PRO A 22 12.05 -19.03 -5.14
CA PRO A 22 11.88 -19.81 -3.93
C PRO A 22 13.26 -20.02 -3.31
N ASN A 23 13.49 -19.43 -2.16
CA ASN A 23 14.65 -19.74 -1.36
C ASN A 23 14.16 -20.11 0.03
N ASP A 24 14.12 -21.41 0.32
CA ASP A 24 13.66 -22.01 1.58
C ASP A 24 14.39 -21.45 2.82
N THR A 25 15.53 -20.78 2.62
CA THR A 25 16.28 -20.09 3.69
C THR A 25 15.72 -18.71 4.06
N MET A 26 14.97 -18.02 3.20
CA MET A 26 14.35 -16.73 3.54
C MET A 26 13.06 -16.87 4.34
N ILE A 27 12.31 -17.96 4.11
CA ILE A 27 11.03 -18.23 4.78
C ILE A 27 11.24 -18.54 6.27
N ASN A 28 12.35 -19.19 6.63
CA ASN A 28 12.67 -19.57 8.01
C ASN A 28 13.39 -18.49 8.82
N GLY A 29 13.85 -17.40 8.19
CA GLY A 29 14.56 -16.29 8.83
C GLY A 29 13.71 -15.03 9.04
N ALA A 30 12.51 -14.99 8.47
CA ALA A 30 11.59 -13.87 8.66
C ALA A 30 11.00 -13.94 10.08
N SER A 31 11.34 -12.95 10.91
CA SER A 31 10.74 -12.75 12.22
C SER A 31 9.20 -12.78 12.11
N TRP A 32 8.51 -13.31 13.13
CA TRP A 32 7.03 -13.27 13.25
C TRP A 32 6.42 -11.87 13.14
N SER A 33 7.27 -10.84 13.15
CA SER A 33 6.92 -9.44 12.99
C SER A 33 6.98 -8.92 11.54
N CYS A 34 7.48 -9.71 10.58
CA CYS A 34 7.48 -9.37 9.16
C CYS A 34 6.04 -9.45 8.62
N ARG A 35 5.57 -8.38 7.97
CA ARG A 35 4.24 -8.32 7.35
C ARG A 35 4.31 -8.18 5.83
N PRO A 36 3.31 -8.69 5.10
CA PRO A 36 3.17 -8.39 3.69
C PRO A 36 2.93 -6.89 3.47
N LEU A 37 3.43 -6.38 2.35
CA LEU A 37 3.14 -5.02 1.91
C LEU A 37 1.79 -5.03 1.21
N ASP A 38 0.74 -4.53 1.87
CA ASP A 38 -0.61 -4.50 1.30
C ASP A 38 -0.90 -3.26 0.47
N ASN A 39 -0.38 -2.10 0.90
CA ASN A 39 -0.68 -0.81 0.29
C ASN A 39 0.56 0.06 0.22
N ILE A 40 0.69 0.78 -0.89
CA ILE A 40 1.64 1.88 -1.04
C ILE A 40 0.83 3.17 -1.22
N VAL A 41 1.18 4.20 -0.44
CA VAL A 41 0.57 5.53 -0.52
C VAL A 41 1.55 6.48 -1.19
N ALA A 42 1.09 7.16 -2.23
CA ALA A 42 1.76 8.29 -2.86
C ALA A 42 1.07 9.59 -2.43
N MET A 43 1.85 10.52 -1.86
CA MET A 43 1.40 11.87 -1.51
C MET A 43 2.08 12.87 -2.45
N VAL A 44 1.28 13.56 -3.27
CA VAL A 44 1.74 14.58 -4.21
C VAL A 44 1.41 15.95 -3.65
N SER A 45 2.40 16.57 -3.02
CA SER A 45 2.25 17.93 -2.49
C SER A 45 2.60 18.97 -3.55
N HIS A 46 1.81 20.04 -3.62
CA HIS A 46 2.00 21.08 -4.63
C HIS A 46 1.49 22.43 -4.16
N LEU A 47 2.12 23.48 -4.67
CA LEU A 47 1.62 24.85 -4.61
C LEU A 47 0.58 25.06 -5.71
N ASN A 48 -0.31 26.05 -5.56
CA ASN A 48 -1.34 26.34 -6.57
C ASN A 48 -0.77 26.55 -7.98
N GLN A 49 0.39 27.20 -8.09
CA GLN A 49 1.07 27.43 -9.37
C GLN A 49 1.63 26.13 -10.01
N GLU A 50 1.83 25.08 -9.21
CA GLU A 50 2.40 23.80 -9.64
C GLU A 50 1.31 22.75 -9.96
N LYS A 51 0.03 23.14 -9.88
CA LYS A 51 -1.11 22.21 -10.03
C LYS A 51 -1.07 21.42 -11.33
N ALA A 52 -0.80 22.07 -12.47
CA ALA A 52 -0.75 21.41 -13.77
C ALA A 52 0.35 20.33 -13.83
N ARG A 53 1.55 20.66 -13.36
CA ARG A 53 2.67 19.72 -13.29
C ARG A 53 2.36 18.55 -12.35
N SER A 54 1.74 18.84 -11.20
CA SER A 54 1.41 17.83 -10.21
C SER A 54 0.34 16.87 -10.74
N HIS A 55 -0.63 17.40 -11.48
CA HIS A 55 -1.65 16.59 -12.16
C HIS A 55 -1.05 15.65 -13.21
N MET A 56 0.01 16.04 -13.93
CA MET A 56 0.73 15.12 -14.83
C MET A 56 1.37 13.94 -14.08
N VAL A 57 1.92 14.20 -12.89
CA VAL A 57 2.50 13.15 -12.04
C VAL A 57 1.40 12.20 -11.53
N GLU A 58 0.26 12.75 -11.09
CA GLU A 58 -0.90 11.95 -10.68
C GLU A 58 -1.37 11.04 -11.82
N GLN A 59 -1.58 11.58 -13.02
CA GLN A 59 -1.99 10.80 -14.18
C GLN A 59 -1.00 9.70 -14.55
N TRP A 60 0.31 9.97 -14.44
CA TRP A 60 1.34 8.97 -14.68
C TRP A 60 1.31 7.84 -13.64
N LEU A 61 1.14 8.18 -12.35
CA LEU A 61 0.98 7.19 -11.28
C LEU A 61 -0.26 6.31 -11.48
N GLU A 62 -1.37 6.90 -11.92
CA GLU A 62 -2.61 6.17 -12.17
C GLU A 62 -2.47 5.22 -13.37
N LYS A 63 -1.95 5.72 -14.50
CA LYS A 63 -1.87 4.96 -15.76
C LYS A 63 -0.80 3.86 -15.72
N GLU A 64 0.40 4.19 -15.27
CA GLU A 64 1.56 3.30 -15.40
C GLU A 64 1.79 2.45 -14.14
N HIS A 65 1.29 2.91 -12.99
CA HIS A 65 1.62 2.32 -11.70
C HIS A 65 0.42 1.85 -10.87
N LYS A 66 -0.80 1.87 -11.44
CA LYS A 66 -2.03 1.35 -10.81
C LYS A 66 -2.35 2.02 -9.47
N PHE A 67 -1.92 3.25 -9.28
CA PHE A 67 -2.41 4.06 -8.17
C PHE A 67 -3.83 4.51 -8.45
N ALA A 68 -4.63 4.68 -7.40
CA ALA A 68 -5.94 5.30 -7.48
C ALA A 68 -5.99 6.48 -6.52
N GLN A 69 -6.46 7.65 -6.98
CA GLN A 69 -6.69 8.77 -6.10
C GLN A 69 -7.75 8.42 -5.03
N LYS A 70 -7.39 8.57 -3.76
CA LYS A 70 -8.28 8.31 -2.61
C LYS A 70 -8.63 9.57 -1.83
N GLY A 71 -7.89 10.67 -2.02
CA GLY A 71 -8.17 11.91 -1.31
C GLY A 71 -7.43 13.12 -1.84
N TYR A 72 -7.88 14.29 -1.41
CA TYR A 72 -7.26 15.58 -1.69
C TYR A 72 -7.41 16.49 -0.46
N LEU A 73 -6.30 17.07 -0.02
CA LEU A 73 -6.21 17.96 1.13
C LEU A 73 -5.82 19.36 0.64
N PRO A 74 -6.79 20.26 0.42
CA PRO A 74 -6.50 21.64 0.04
C PRO A 74 -5.95 22.43 1.22
N HIS A 75 -5.00 23.32 0.95
CA HIS A 75 -4.49 24.34 1.88
C HIS A 75 -4.05 23.79 3.25
N ILE A 76 -3.50 22.57 3.27
CA ILE A 76 -3.15 21.87 4.51
C ILE A 76 -1.92 22.47 5.21
N ALA A 77 -1.10 23.22 4.46
CA ALA A 77 0.08 23.89 4.99
C ALA A 77 0.36 25.19 4.22
N MET A 78 1.32 25.96 4.73
CA MET A 78 1.83 27.18 4.11
C MET A 78 3.33 27.09 3.94
N LYS A 79 3.82 27.36 2.72
CA LYS A 79 5.25 27.39 2.39
C LYS A 79 5.54 28.68 1.65
N LEU A 80 6.43 29.51 2.20
CA LEU A 80 6.82 30.81 1.61
C LEU A 80 5.62 31.70 1.25
N GLY A 81 4.61 31.75 2.14
CA GLY A 81 3.39 32.54 1.93
C GLY A 81 2.39 31.95 0.94
N GLN A 82 2.64 30.76 0.40
CA GLN A 82 1.73 30.08 -0.53
C GLN A 82 1.12 28.84 0.13
N PHE A 83 -0.15 28.59 -0.14
CA PHE A 83 -0.81 27.37 0.32
C PHE A 83 -0.29 26.14 -0.40
N VAL A 84 -0.11 25.07 0.37
CA VAL A 84 0.27 23.74 -0.11
C VAL A 84 -0.95 22.84 -0.07
N ASN A 85 -1.19 22.13 -1.17
CA ASN A 85 -2.21 21.09 -1.29
C ASN A 85 -1.53 19.72 -1.36
N ILE A 86 -2.24 18.66 -0.98
CA ILE A 86 -1.75 17.28 -1.10
C ILE A 86 -2.81 16.41 -1.75
N SER A 87 -2.45 15.75 -2.85
CA SER A 87 -3.24 14.63 -3.40
C SER A 87 -2.74 13.33 -2.80
N ILE A 88 -3.65 12.44 -2.41
CA ILE A 88 -3.36 11.13 -1.83
C ILE A 88 -3.80 10.07 -2.82
N LEU A 89 -2.86 9.26 -3.30
CA LEU A 89 -3.11 8.13 -4.18
C LEU A 89 -2.63 6.85 -3.49
N VAL A 90 -3.36 5.76 -3.69
CA VAL A 90 -3.08 4.47 -3.06
C VAL A 90 -2.98 3.40 -4.14
N ARG A 91 -1.95 2.57 -4.05
CA ARG A 91 -1.79 1.35 -4.83
C ARG A 91 -1.90 0.16 -3.88
N GLU A 92 -2.87 -0.70 -4.15
CA GLU A 92 -2.99 -2.01 -3.51
C GLU A 92 -1.95 -2.96 -4.15
N ILE A 93 -1.19 -3.68 -3.32
CA ILE A 93 -0.11 -4.59 -3.71
C ILE A 93 -0.56 -6.04 -3.52
N SER A 94 -1.12 -6.35 -2.35
CA SER A 94 -1.75 -7.64 -2.07
C SER A 94 -3.15 -7.64 -2.69
N ASN A 95 -3.41 -8.48 -3.69
CA ASN A 95 -4.77 -8.96 -3.88
C ASN A 95 -5.07 -9.85 -2.67
N PRO A 96 -6.06 -9.56 -1.81
CA PRO A 96 -6.60 -10.61 -0.98
C PRO A 96 -7.10 -11.68 -1.95
N THR A 97 -6.43 -12.82 -1.99
CA THR A 97 -7.09 -14.04 -2.45
C THR A 97 -8.37 -14.13 -1.61
N PRO A 98 -9.56 -14.24 -2.22
CA PRO A 98 -10.79 -14.38 -1.45
C PRO A 98 -10.60 -15.50 -0.43
N LYS A 99 -10.83 -15.20 0.85
CA LYS A 99 -10.79 -16.18 1.95
C LYS A 99 -11.98 -17.14 1.91
N ASP A 100 -12.51 -17.45 0.72
CA ASP A 100 -13.74 -18.23 0.52
C ASP A 100 -13.47 -19.54 -0.23
N MET A 101 -12.35 -20.22 0.05
CA MET A 101 -12.07 -21.56 -0.50
C MET A 101 -11.53 -22.58 0.52
N PHE A 102 -11.58 -22.28 1.83
CA PHE A 102 -11.24 -23.26 2.87
C PHE A 102 -12.18 -23.19 4.06
N GLU A 103 -13.48 -23.06 3.82
CA GLU A 103 -14.50 -23.37 4.81
C GLU A 103 -15.35 -24.50 4.21
N ASN A 104 -15.43 -25.62 4.95
CA ASN A 104 -16.08 -26.90 4.63
C ASN A 104 -15.21 -27.97 3.95
N ASP A 105 -14.22 -28.48 4.67
CA ASP A 105 -13.87 -29.91 4.62
C ASP A 105 -13.40 -30.36 6.01
N TYR A 106 -14.36 -30.48 6.93
CA TYR A 106 -14.18 -31.32 8.12
C TYR A 106 -15.13 -32.52 7.98
N PRO A 107 -14.63 -33.76 7.95
CA PRO A 107 -15.52 -34.93 7.98
C PRO A 107 -16.18 -35.01 9.36
N GLU A 108 -17.51 -35.04 9.38
CA GLU A 108 -18.30 -35.35 10.57
C GLU A 108 -17.91 -36.74 11.09
N TRP A 109 -17.23 -36.79 12.23
CA TRP A 109 -17.15 -38.01 13.02
C TRP A 109 -18.52 -38.21 13.67
N THR A 110 -19.31 -39.14 13.12
CA THR A 110 -20.51 -39.63 13.79
C THR A 110 -20.08 -40.50 14.96
N GLU A 111 -20.22 -39.96 16.17
CA GLU A 111 -20.22 -40.77 17.39
C GLU A 111 -21.42 -41.72 17.32
N THR A 112 -21.12 -43.01 17.24
CA THR A 112 -22.09 -44.10 17.36
C THR A 112 -22.28 -44.39 18.86
N PHE A 113 -23.52 -44.25 19.35
CA PHE A 113 -23.95 -44.75 20.66
C PHE A 113 -24.43 -46.20 20.54
#